data_AF-A0A800J7E5-F1
#
_entry.id   AF-A0A800J7E5-F1
#
_cell.length_a   1.000
_cell.length_b   1.000
_cell.length_c   1.000
_cell.angle_alpha   90.00
_cell.angle_beta   90.00
_cell.angle_gamma   90.00
#
_symmetry.space_group_name_H-M   'P 1'
#
loop_
_entity.id
_entity.type
_entity.pdbx_description
1 polymer ?
#
loop_
_entity_poly.entity_id
_entity_poly.type
_entity_poly.pdbx_seq_one_letter_code
_entity_poly.pdbx_strand_id
1 'polypeptide(L)'
;MRLTDYERKAQREIERWERGESLFGQALGFAMKPVDWAFDRFVPDSVVDGLTDALTQALSSLNDASTWTFNENDVLEAAEDLDIEASAIGDLRDHSLEELDALAKRFTSQNTILSMLSGGGAGLGGALLLAADIPVLFTVNFRLIQQVAASYGFPLRGPEYTPLVVGIFNVAASGSREAKSDALRELSVAAAAFAHGSGYKGRKAPGTLREQIGHVPREIAKNLGAQKLAQSIHKLTEEDPCFVVEHNQELNETVMRGLGELHMRVTLER
;
A
#
# COMPACT_ATOMS: atom_id res chain seq x y z
N MET A 1 15.53 -21.29 18.70
CA MET A 1 15.15 -20.55 19.93
C MET A 1 13.67 -20.73 20.20
N ARG A 2 13.22 -20.61 21.46
CA ARG A 2 11.78 -20.55 21.77
C ARG A 2 11.30 -19.11 21.55
N LEU A 3 10.22 -18.96 20.79
CA LEU A 3 9.60 -17.65 20.55
C LEU A 3 9.01 -17.09 21.85
N THR A 4 9.21 -15.79 22.08
CA THR A 4 8.53 -15.02 23.11
C THR A 4 7.02 -14.98 22.86
N ASP A 5 6.24 -14.53 23.85
CA ASP A 5 4.80 -14.40 23.68
C ASP A 5 4.44 -13.32 22.65
N TYR A 6 5.26 -12.26 22.56
CA TYR A 6 5.16 -11.22 21.55
C TYR A 6 5.39 -11.79 20.15
N GLU A 7 6.51 -12.48 19.94
CA GLU A 7 6.85 -13.09 18.64
C GLU A 7 5.82 -14.14 18.22
N ARG A 8 5.29 -14.92 19.17
CA ARG A 8 4.22 -15.89 18.88
C ARG A 8 2.92 -15.19 18.47
N LYS A 9 2.64 -14.01 19.02
CA LYS A 9 1.49 -13.18 18.60
C LYS A 9 1.73 -12.63 17.19
N ALA A 10 2.90 -12.04 16.94
CA ALA A 10 3.27 -11.52 15.63
C ALA A 10 3.21 -12.62 14.55
N GLN A 11 3.76 -13.81 14.83
CA GLN A 11 3.70 -14.96 13.93
C GLN A 11 2.25 -15.32 13.57
N ARG A 12 1.35 -15.41 14.56
CA ARG A 12 -0.07 -15.71 14.29
C ARG A 12 -0.75 -14.63 13.44
N GLU A 13 -0.38 -13.36 13.63
CA GLU A 13 -0.89 -12.25 12.84
C GLU A 13 -0.40 -12.32 11.39
N ILE A 14 0.88 -12.61 11.19
CA ILE A 14 1.49 -12.83 9.86
C ILE A 14 0.82 -14.02 9.18
N GLU A 15 0.70 -15.17 9.84
CA GLU A 15 0.06 -16.37 9.26
C GLU A 15 -1.40 -16.13 8.89
N ARG A 16 -2.13 -15.34 9.70
CA ARG A 16 -3.52 -14.95 9.39
C ARG A 16 -3.57 -14.02 8.18
N TRP A 17 -2.66 -13.04 8.13
CA TRP A 17 -2.52 -12.17 6.98
C TRP A 17 -2.17 -12.98 5.73
N GLU A 18 -1.20 -13.90 5.80
CA GLU A 18 -0.77 -14.79 4.71
C GLU A 18 -1.91 -15.62 4.12
N ARG A 19 -2.75 -16.20 4.97
CA ARG A 19 -3.94 -16.95 4.56
C ARG A 19 -5.07 -16.09 4.00
N GLY A 20 -4.98 -14.78 4.10
CA GLY A 20 -6.01 -13.85 3.63
C GLY A 20 -7.22 -13.79 4.59
N GLU A 21 -7.06 -14.24 5.83
CA GLU A 21 -8.10 -14.25 6.88
C GLU A 21 -8.15 -12.92 7.65
N SER A 22 -7.77 -11.82 6.99
CA SER A 22 -8.01 -10.49 7.51
C SER A 22 -9.49 -10.16 7.29
N LEU A 23 -10.26 -10.06 8.38
CA LEU A 23 -11.64 -9.58 8.37
C LEU A 23 -11.78 -8.24 7.62
N PHE A 24 -10.72 -7.41 7.65
CA PHE A 24 -10.69 -6.14 6.94
C PHE A 24 -10.44 -6.30 5.43
N GLY A 25 -9.58 -7.22 5.00
CA GLY A 25 -9.27 -7.45 3.58
C GLY A 25 -10.41 -8.13 2.82
N GLN A 26 -11.09 -9.08 3.45
CA GLN A 26 -12.27 -9.73 2.88
C GLN A 26 -13.48 -8.78 2.81
N ALA A 27 -13.71 -7.98 3.87
CA ALA A 27 -14.76 -6.97 3.88
C ALA A 27 -14.49 -5.84 2.87
N LEU A 28 -13.24 -5.38 2.74
CA LEU A 28 -12.86 -4.35 1.76
C LEU A 28 -13.00 -4.89 0.33
N GLY A 29 -12.41 -6.04 -0.01
CA GLY A 29 -12.52 -6.61 -1.35
C GLY A 29 -13.96 -6.90 -1.78
N PHE A 30 -14.85 -7.16 -0.83
CA PHE A 30 -16.27 -7.32 -1.10
C PHE A 30 -17.02 -5.99 -1.30
N ALA A 31 -16.77 -4.99 -0.44
CA ALA A 31 -17.34 -3.65 -0.57
C ALA A 31 -16.98 -2.96 -1.91
N MET A 32 -15.90 -3.37 -2.56
CA MET A 32 -15.42 -2.81 -3.81
C MET A 32 -16.15 -3.36 -5.04
N LYS A 33 -16.84 -4.51 -4.97
CA LYS A 33 -17.50 -5.13 -6.14
C LYS A 33 -18.49 -4.23 -6.92
N PRO A 34 -19.32 -3.38 -6.28
CA PRO A 34 -20.17 -2.42 -7.00
C PRO A 34 -19.34 -1.35 -7.73
N VAL A 35 -18.17 -1.02 -7.19
CA VAL A 35 -17.21 -0.13 -7.83
C VAL A 35 -16.49 -0.85 -8.95
N ASP A 36 -16.11 -2.12 -8.80
CA ASP A 36 -15.50 -2.92 -9.86
C ASP A 36 -16.37 -2.89 -11.14
N TRP A 37 -17.69 -2.90 -10.98
CA TRP A 37 -18.67 -2.73 -12.08
C TRP A 37 -18.71 -1.28 -12.63
N ALA A 38 -18.63 -0.26 -11.76
CA ALA A 38 -18.63 1.14 -12.16
C ALA A 38 -17.29 1.59 -12.79
N PHE A 39 -16.19 0.93 -12.46
CA PHE A 39 -14.83 1.26 -12.88
C PHE A 39 -14.67 1.27 -14.39
N ASP A 40 -15.16 0.22 -15.07
CA ASP A 40 -15.10 0.10 -16.53
C ASP A 40 -15.94 1.16 -17.27
N ARG A 41 -16.75 1.96 -16.56
CA ARG A 41 -17.66 2.95 -17.13
C ARG A 41 -17.32 4.40 -16.79
N PHE A 42 -16.55 4.64 -15.71
CA PHE A 42 -16.38 5.97 -15.14
C PHE A 42 -14.91 6.43 -14.92
N VAL A 43 -13.91 5.56 -15.06
CA VAL A 43 -12.49 5.99 -14.95
C VAL A 43 -11.92 6.24 -16.35
N PRO A 44 -11.55 7.49 -16.69
CA PRO A 44 -10.94 7.80 -17.99
C PRO A 44 -9.55 7.14 -18.13
N ASP A 45 -9.20 6.69 -19.33
CA ASP A 45 -7.88 6.14 -19.64
C ASP A 45 -6.73 7.09 -19.22
N SER A 46 -6.96 8.42 -19.28
CA SER A 46 -6.00 9.43 -18.86
C SER A 46 -5.60 9.36 -17.38
N VAL A 47 -6.46 8.82 -16.50
CA VAL A 47 -6.13 8.59 -15.08
C VAL A 47 -5.17 7.42 -14.94
N VAL A 48 -5.41 6.35 -15.69
CA VAL A 48 -4.53 5.17 -15.73
C VAL A 48 -3.19 5.52 -16.35
N ASP A 49 -3.19 6.30 -17.43
CA ASP A 49 -1.98 6.80 -18.09
C ASP A 49 -1.17 7.71 -17.16
N GLY A 50 -1.81 8.65 -16.47
CA GLY A 50 -1.13 9.53 -15.50
C GLY A 50 -0.51 8.76 -14.32
N LEU A 51 -1.19 7.74 -13.80
CA LEU A 51 -0.64 6.84 -12.77
C LEU A 51 0.52 6.00 -13.31
N THR A 52 0.45 5.58 -14.58
CA THR A 52 1.51 4.82 -15.25
C THR A 52 2.76 5.67 -15.47
N ASP A 53 2.61 6.90 -15.92
CA ASP A 53 3.70 7.86 -16.09
C ASP A 53 4.33 8.21 -14.75
N ALA A 54 3.51 8.45 -13.72
CA ALA A 54 4.00 8.75 -12.38
C ALA A 54 4.75 7.57 -11.73
N LEU A 55 4.25 6.34 -11.90
CA LEU A 55 4.96 5.13 -11.47
C LEU A 55 6.28 4.98 -12.23
N THR A 56 6.27 5.20 -13.55
CA THR A 56 7.49 5.14 -14.38
C THR A 56 8.52 6.18 -13.94
N GLN A 57 8.08 7.41 -13.66
CA GLN A 57 8.93 8.47 -13.15
C GLN A 57 9.49 8.12 -11.77
N ALA A 58 8.67 7.64 -10.84
CA ALA A 58 9.12 7.24 -9.51
C ALA A 58 10.10 6.05 -9.56
N LEU A 59 9.88 5.09 -10.46
CA LEU A 59 10.82 3.99 -10.70
C LEU A 59 12.14 4.47 -11.29
N SER A 60 12.13 5.45 -12.20
CA SER A 60 13.36 6.04 -12.73
C SER A 60 14.16 6.72 -11.61
N SER A 61 13.48 7.47 -10.74
CA SER A 61 14.09 8.09 -9.56
C SER A 61 14.65 7.05 -8.57
N LEU A 62 14.00 5.88 -8.42
CA LEU A 62 14.56 4.77 -7.63
C LEU A 62 15.83 4.16 -8.24
N ASN A 63 15.89 4.08 -9.57
CA ASN A 63 17.00 3.44 -10.27
C ASN A 63 18.23 4.36 -10.40
N ASP A 64 18.03 5.67 -10.32
CA ASP A 64 19.09 6.67 -10.31
C ASP A 64 19.78 6.68 -8.93
N ALA A 65 20.96 6.05 -8.85
CA ALA A 65 21.73 5.84 -7.62
C ALA A 65 22.06 7.13 -6.83
N SER A 66 22.04 8.31 -7.48
CA SER A 66 22.22 9.62 -6.84
C SER A 66 20.99 10.13 -6.08
N THR A 67 19.81 9.53 -6.31
CA THR A 67 18.50 9.99 -5.82
C THR A 67 17.96 9.12 -4.70
N TRP A 68 18.78 8.21 -4.16
CA TRP A 68 18.38 7.30 -3.12
C TRP A 68 17.95 8.11 -1.88
N THR A 69 16.64 8.18 -1.64
CA THR A 69 15.99 9.13 -0.71
C THR A 69 15.96 8.62 0.73
N PHE A 70 16.49 7.42 0.97
CA PHE A 70 16.58 6.80 2.28
C PHE A 70 17.97 7.01 2.88
N ASN A 71 18.02 7.74 3.99
CA ASN A 71 19.21 7.90 4.81
C ASN A 71 19.11 6.96 6.01
N GLU A 72 20.09 6.08 6.17
CA GLU A 72 20.13 5.15 7.33
C GLU A 72 20.31 5.89 8.65
N ASN A 73 20.95 7.07 8.63
CA ASN A 73 21.16 7.86 9.83
C ASN A 73 19.82 8.24 10.47
N ASP A 74 18.77 8.49 9.68
CA ASP A 74 17.44 8.80 10.20
C ASP A 74 16.85 7.64 11.03
N VAL A 75 17.18 6.39 10.66
CA VAL A 75 16.75 5.18 11.39
C VAL A 75 17.59 4.95 12.63
N LEU A 76 18.90 5.19 12.54
CA LEU A 76 19.80 5.09 13.69
C LEU A 76 19.49 6.16 14.75
N GLU A 77 19.20 7.39 14.34
CA GLU A 77 18.76 8.48 15.23
C GLU A 77 17.43 8.13 15.90
N ALA A 78 16.46 7.59 15.13
CA ALA A 78 15.19 7.13 15.69
C ALA A 78 15.34 5.91 16.64
N ALA A 79 16.38 5.09 16.44
CA ALA A 79 16.72 3.98 17.33
C ALA A 79 17.34 4.51 18.63
N GLU A 80 18.25 5.49 18.53
CA GLU A 80 18.85 6.18 19.68
C GLU A 80 17.78 6.87 20.55
N ASP A 81 16.79 7.52 19.93
CA ASP A 81 15.63 8.11 20.61
C ASP A 81 14.76 7.09 21.40
N LEU A 82 14.91 5.80 21.09
CA LEU A 82 14.23 4.69 21.76
C LEU A 82 15.16 3.90 22.68
N ASP A 83 16.35 4.41 22.96
CA ASP A 83 17.41 3.74 23.72
C ASP A 83 17.84 2.39 23.11
N ILE A 84 17.73 2.23 21.78
CA ILE A 84 18.17 1.05 21.02
C ILE A 84 19.58 1.30 20.50
N GLU A 85 20.57 0.62 21.09
CA GLU A 85 21.98 0.73 20.68
C GLU A 85 22.24 0.05 19.33
N ALA A 86 22.55 0.83 18.29
CA ALA A 86 22.96 0.31 16.99
C ALA A 86 23.95 1.26 16.31
N SER A 87 25.08 0.71 15.83
CA SER A 87 26.10 1.48 15.10
C SER A 87 25.95 1.37 13.58
N ALA A 88 25.26 0.32 13.13
CA ALA A 88 24.85 0.09 11.77
C ALA A 88 23.45 -0.53 11.75
N ILE A 89 22.75 -0.40 10.62
CA ILE A 89 21.43 -1.01 10.44
C ILE A 89 21.45 -2.51 10.74
N GLY A 90 22.52 -3.21 10.37
CA GLY A 90 22.66 -4.65 10.62
C GLY A 90 22.61 -5.06 12.10
N ASP A 91 22.98 -4.16 13.02
CA ASP A 91 23.02 -4.38 14.47
C ASP A 91 21.60 -4.42 15.07
N LEU A 92 20.63 -3.78 14.41
CA LEU A 92 19.22 -3.80 14.84
C LEU A 92 18.65 -5.23 14.88
N ARG A 93 19.23 -6.18 14.14
CA ARG A 93 18.79 -7.58 14.13
C ARG A 93 19.04 -8.32 15.45
N ASP A 94 19.89 -7.78 16.32
CA ASP A 94 20.23 -8.39 17.61
C ASP A 94 19.25 -7.96 18.73
N HIS A 95 18.36 -7.01 18.45
CA HIS A 95 17.34 -6.50 19.38
C HIS A 95 16.02 -7.28 19.28
N SER A 96 15.15 -7.09 20.28
CA SER A 96 13.87 -7.82 20.32
C SER A 96 12.90 -7.31 19.26
N LEU A 97 12.05 -8.21 18.73
CA LEU A 97 11.04 -7.84 17.74
C LEU A 97 10.12 -6.70 18.24
N GLU A 98 9.86 -6.62 19.54
CA GLU A 98 9.01 -5.58 20.13
C GLU A 98 9.65 -4.19 20.04
N GLU A 99 10.96 -4.09 20.26
CA GLU A 99 11.74 -2.85 20.09
C GLU A 99 11.78 -2.43 18.61
N LEU A 100 12.02 -3.39 17.71
CA LEU A 100 12.05 -3.14 16.27
C LEU A 100 10.69 -2.71 15.73
N ASP A 101 9.59 -3.29 16.22
CA ASP A 101 8.23 -2.86 15.91
C ASP A 101 7.97 -1.43 16.40
N ALA A 102 8.47 -1.05 17.58
CA ALA A 102 8.35 0.30 18.10
C ALA A 102 9.12 1.32 17.24
N LEU A 103 10.32 0.95 16.79
CA LEU A 103 11.12 1.74 15.86
C LEU A 103 10.41 1.90 14.51
N ALA A 104 9.93 0.81 13.91
CA ALA A 104 9.21 0.86 12.64
C ALA A 104 7.95 1.76 12.71
N LYS A 105 7.25 1.76 13.86
CA LYS A 105 6.07 2.60 14.09
C LYS A 105 6.36 4.10 14.06
N ARG A 106 7.59 4.54 14.34
CA ARG A 106 7.98 5.96 14.21
C ARG A 106 7.83 6.45 12.77
N PHE A 107 8.21 5.63 11.80
CA PHE A 107 8.13 5.97 10.38
C PHE A 107 6.72 5.85 9.79
N THR A 108 5.92 4.92 10.31
CA THR A 108 4.52 4.75 9.86
C THR A 108 3.57 5.78 10.47
N SER A 109 3.85 6.27 11.68
CA SER A 109 3.01 7.28 12.37
C SER A 109 3.22 8.71 11.87
N GLN A 110 4.39 9.02 11.31
CA GLN A 110 4.71 10.33 10.73
C GLN A 110 4.29 10.46 9.25
N ASN A 111 4.17 9.34 8.52
CA ASN A 111 3.74 9.32 7.13
C ASN A 111 2.23 9.02 7.01
N THR A 112 1.43 9.98 7.48
CA THR A 112 -0.03 10.18 7.31
C THR A 112 -0.45 10.32 5.83
N ILE A 113 0.24 9.67 4.90
CA ILE A 113 0.02 9.80 3.45
C ILE A 113 -1.15 8.94 2.99
N LEU A 114 -1.32 7.75 3.58
CA LEU A 114 -2.51 6.94 3.30
C LEU A 114 -3.78 7.60 3.85
N SER A 115 -3.69 8.43 4.89
CA SER A 115 -4.77 9.28 5.43
C SER A 115 -5.00 10.58 4.66
N MET A 116 -3.98 11.12 3.97
CA MET A 116 -4.17 12.16 2.96
C MET A 116 -4.94 11.61 1.75
N LEU A 117 -4.66 10.36 1.37
CA LEU A 117 -5.38 9.62 0.33
C LEU A 117 -6.76 9.13 0.79
N SER A 118 -6.96 8.81 2.08
CA SER A 118 -8.20 8.22 2.60
C SER A 118 -9.16 9.17 3.31
N GLY A 119 -8.86 10.47 3.44
CA GLY A 119 -9.87 11.47 3.86
C GLY A 119 -9.39 12.64 4.73
N GLY A 120 -8.29 13.32 4.39
CA GLY A 120 -7.70 14.32 5.29
C GLY A 120 -6.94 15.49 4.65
N GLY A 121 -7.27 15.89 3.41
CA GLY A 121 -6.97 17.23 2.91
C GLY A 121 -8.24 18.07 2.97
N ALA A 122 -8.31 19.03 3.89
CA ALA A 122 -9.49 19.83 4.20
C ALA A 122 -10.14 20.52 2.97
N GLY A 123 -11.40 20.17 2.65
CA GLY A 123 -12.47 21.11 2.24
C GLY A 123 -12.27 22.09 1.08
N LEU A 124 -11.15 22.08 0.37
CA LEU A 124 -10.82 23.03 -0.71
C LEU A 124 -10.14 22.28 -1.85
N GLY A 125 -10.92 21.95 -2.89
CA GLY A 125 -10.39 21.54 -4.18
C GLY A 125 -10.54 20.06 -4.51
N GLY A 126 -11.78 19.58 -4.61
CA GLY A 126 -12.06 18.36 -5.36
C GLY A 126 -11.47 18.43 -6.77
N ALA A 127 -10.88 17.31 -7.21
CA ALA A 127 -10.41 17.02 -8.57
C ALA A 127 -9.11 17.67 -9.12
N LEU A 128 -8.53 18.73 -8.54
CA LEU A 128 -7.46 19.50 -9.25
C LEU A 128 -6.00 19.35 -8.77
N LEU A 129 -5.69 18.60 -7.71
CA LEU A 129 -4.31 18.38 -7.22
C LEU A 129 -3.69 17.02 -7.61
N LEU A 130 -4.28 16.29 -8.55
CA LEU A 130 -3.93 14.88 -8.77
C LEU A 130 -2.73 14.64 -9.70
N ALA A 131 -2.18 15.61 -10.42
CA ALA A 131 -1.14 15.31 -11.42
C ALA A 131 0.31 15.54 -10.94
N ALA A 132 0.57 16.56 -10.11
CA ALA A 132 1.94 16.93 -9.73
C ALA A 132 2.48 16.13 -8.52
N ASP A 133 1.61 15.56 -7.68
CA ASP A 133 2.02 14.94 -6.41
C ASP A 133 2.15 13.40 -6.46
N ILE A 134 1.66 12.73 -7.51
CA ILE A 134 1.68 11.26 -7.59
C ILE A 134 3.11 10.67 -7.62
N PRO A 135 4.07 11.20 -8.43
CA PRO A 135 5.44 10.70 -8.40
C PRO A 135 6.09 10.83 -7.01
N VAL A 136 5.77 11.92 -6.30
CA VAL A 136 6.22 12.15 -4.92
C VAL A 136 5.61 11.11 -3.99
N LEU A 137 4.31 10.81 -4.13
CA LEU A 137 3.64 9.77 -3.33
C LEU A 137 4.29 8.40 -3.49
N PHE A 138 4.59 7.97 -4.71
CA PHE A 138 5.32 6.71 -4.94
C PHE A 138 6.70 6.74 -4.28
N THR A 139 7.46 7.83 -4.47
CA THR A 139 8.78 8.02 -3.86
C THR A 139 8.72 7.92 -2.33
N VAL A 140 7.74 8.56 -1.68
CA VAL A 140 7.61 8.47 -0.23
C VAL A 140 7.21 7.06 0.23
N ASN A 141 6.32 6.37 -0.50
CA ASN A 141 5.97 4.99 -0.17
C ASN A 141 7.18 4.05 -0.28
N PHE A 142 8.00 4.20 -1.33
CA PHE A 142 9.22 3.42 -1.47
C PHE A 142 10.22 3.71 -0.36
N ARG A 143 10.39 4.99 0.01
CA ARG A 143 11.21 5.39 1.17
C ARG A 143 10.67 4.78 2.46
N LEU A 144 9.36 4.76 2.67
CA LEU A 144 8.76 4.16 3.86
C LEU A 144 9.03 2.66 3.93
N ILE A 145 8.91 1.93 2.80
CA ILE A 145 9.26 0.51 2.74
C ILE A 145 10.73 0.29 3.15
N GLN A 146 11.63 1.13 2.65
CA GLN A 146 13.06 1.08 3.00
C GLN A 146 13.31 1.41 4.47
N GLN A 147 12.65 2.44 5.03
CA GLN A 147 12.75 2.82 6.44
C GLN A 147 12.26 1.71 7.36
N VAL A 148 11.09 1.13 7.07
CA VAL A 148 10.53 0.00 7.83
C VAL A 148 11.46 -1.21 7.75
N ALA A 149 11.96 -1.56 6.56
CA ALA A 149 12.91 -2.68 6.43
C ALA A 149 14.20 -2.45 7.23
N ALA A 150 14.73 -1.22 7.19
CA ALA A 150 15.90 -0.83 7.96
C ALA A 150 15.64 -0.85 9.47
N SER A 151 14.42 -0.54 9.94
CA SER A 151 14.06 -0.70 11.35
C SER A 151 14.18 -2.14 11.84
N TYR A 152 14.05 -3.14 10.96
CA TYR A 152 14.30 -4.56 11.28
C TYR A 152 15.73 -5.02 10.94
N GLY A 153 16.61 -4.07 10.63
CA GLY A 153 18.01 -4.30 10.31
C GLY A 153 18.29 -4.85 8.91
N PHE A 154 17.39 -4.59 7.96
CA PHE A 154 17.57 -4.95 6.54
C PHE A 154 17.80 -3.69 5.68
N PRO A 155 19.06 -3.34 5.39
CA PRO A 155 19.37 -2.17 4.57
C PRO A 155 19.11 -2.49 3.09
N LEU A 156 17.98 -2.02 2.57
CA LEU A 156 17.60 -2.20 1.16
C LEU A 156 18.30 -1.17 0.25
N ARG A 157 19.64 -1.18 0.24
CA ARG A 157 20.47 -0.20 -0.50
C ARG A 157 20.84 -0.65 -1.89
N GLY A 158 20.59 0.21 -2.87
CA GLY A 158 21.01 0.00 -4.24
C GLY A 158 19.92 -0.54 -5.16
N PRO A 159 20.13 -0.42 -6.49
CA PRO A 159 19.14 -0.75 -7.50
C PRO A 159 18.77 -2.24 -7.52
N GLU A 160 19.61 -3.12 -6.97
CA GLU A 160 19.35 -4.55 -6.83
C GLU A 160 18.12 -4.85 -5.97
N TYR A 161 17.75 -3.97 -5.01
CA TYR A 161 16.58 -4.14 -4.14
C TYR A 161 15.29 -3.57 -4.73
N THR A 162 15.35 -2.89 -5.87
CA THR A 162 14.16 -2.34 -6.56
C THR A 162 13.06 -3.38 -6.77
N PRO A 163 13.34 -4.63 -7.22
CA PRO A 163 12.31 -5.66 -7.35
C PRO A 163 11.63 -6.03 -6.03
N LEU A 164 12.36 -5.99 -4.92
CA LEU A 164 11.81 -6.30 -3.59
C LEU A 164 10.91 -5.17 -3.09
N VAL A 165 11.38 -3.92 -3.16
CA VAL A 165 10.61 -2.73 -2.76
C VAL A 165 9.32 -2.63 -3.56
N VAL A 166 9.40 -2.80 -4.87
CA VAL A 166 8.24 -2.77 -5.77
C VAL A 166 7.31 -3.96 -5.54
N GLY A 167 7.86 -5.15 -5.26
CA GLY A 167 7.07 -6.31 -4.87
C GLY A 167 6.23 -6.03 -3.63
N ILE A 168 6.84 -5.50 -2.56
CA ILE A 168 6.15 -5.12 -1.32
C ILE A 168 5.06 -4.08 -1.59
N PHE A 169 5.38 -3.04 -2.36
CA PHE A 169 4.40 -2.03 -2.76
C PHE A 169 3.22 -2.64 -3.54
N ASN A 170 3.50 -3.55 -4.47
CA ASN A 170 2.45 -4.20 -5.27
C ASN A 170 1.50 -5.04 -4.41
N VAL A 171 2.00 -5.72 -3.36
CA VAL A 171 1.12 -6.43 -2.41
C VAL A 171 0.15 -5.47 -1.73
N ALA A 172 0.64 -4.31 -1.29
CA ALA A 172 -0.19 -3.30 -0.65
C ALA A 172 -1.18 -2.65 -1.63
N ALA A 173 -0.77 -2.42 -2.88
CA ALA A 173 -1.56 -1.71 -3.89
C ALA A 173 -2.63 -2.59 -4.56
N SER A 174 -2.30 -3.85 -4.88
CA SER A 174 -3.21 -4.76 -5.60
C SER A 174 -4.01 -5.68 -4.69
N GLY A 175 -3.49 -6.02 -3.50
CA GLY A 175 -4.08 -7.03 -2.62
C GLY A 175 -4.22 -8.43 -3.25
N SER A 176 -3.65 -8.65 -4.44
CA SER A 176 -3.83 -9.87 -5.21
C SER A 176 -3.03 -11.03 -4.63
N ARG A 177 -3.55 -12.25 -4.77
CA ARG A 177 -2.87 -13.47 -4.30
C ARG A 177 -1.58 -13.71 -5.07
N GLU A 178 -1.57 -13.34 -6.34
CA GLU A 178 -0.45 -13.42 -7.26
C GLU A 178 0.68 -12.47 -6.85
N ALA A 179 0.38 -11.18 -6.64
CA ALA A 179 1.37 -10.20 -6.19
C ALA A 179 1.98 -10.61 -4.84
N LYS A 180 1.14 -11.09 -3.92
CA LYS A 180 1.59 -11.61 -2.62
C LYS A 180 2.51 -12.81 -2.74
N SER A 181 2.15 -13.79 -3.56
CA SER A 181 2.99 -14.98 -3.76
C SER A 181 4.34 -14.61 -4.37
N ASP A 182 4.35 -13.69 -5.34
CA ASP A 182 5.58 -13.25 -5.98
C ASP A 182 6.48 -12.43 -5.04
N ALA A 183 5.91 -11.54 -4.23
CA ALA A 183 6.65 -10.76 -3.24
C ALA A 183 7.23 -11.64 -2.12
N LEU A 184 6.47 -12.63 -1.62
CA LEU A 184 6.98 -13.57 -0.61
C LEU A 184 8.16 -14.40 -1.13
N ARG A 185 8.13 -14.81 -2.41
CA ARG A 185 9.26 -15.49 -3.05
C ARG A 185 10.47 -14.56 -3.12
N GLU A 186 10.27 -13.32 -3.53
CA GLU A 186 11.34 -12.32 -3.60
C GLU A 186 11.96 -12.06 -2.22
N LEU A 187 11.11 -11.91 -1.20
CA LEU A 187 11.52 -11.75 0.20
C LEU A 187 12.33 -12.95 0.70
N SER A 188 11.93 -14.18 0.34
CA SER A 188 12.69 -15.38 0.72
C SER A 188 14.10 -15.42 0.12
N VAL A 189 14.27 -14.93 -1.12
CA VAL A 189 15.58 -14.83 -1.78
C VAL A 189 16.43 -13.75 -1.11
N ALA A 190 15.84 -12.60 -0.79
CA ALA A 190 16.51 -11.53 -0.07
C ALA A 190 16.95 -11.99 1.32
N ALA A 191 16.07 -12.63 2.08
CA ALA A 191 16.36 -13.16 3.41
C ALA A 191 17.51 -14.19 3.38
N ALA A 192 17.51 -15.10 2.41
CA ALA A 192 18.62 -16.04 2.21
C ALA A 192 19.93 -15.30 1.88
N ALA A 193 19.87 -14.26 1.05
CA ALA A 193 21.05 -13.48 0.70
C ALA A 193 21.66 -12.80 1.93
N PHE A 194 20.83 -12.16 2.77
CA PHE A 194 21.24 -11.55 4.04
C PHE A 194 21.79 -12.57 5.04
N ALA A 195 21.17 -13.75 5.16
CA ALA A 195 21.62 -14.81 6.08
C ALA A 195 23.00 -15.36 5.72
N HIS A 196 23.33 -15.41 4.43
CA HIS A 196 24.63 -15.91 3.94
C HIS A 196 25.66 -14.81 3.71
N GLY A 197 25.35 -13.54 4.01
CA GLY A 197 26.22 -12.40 3.73
C GLY A 197 26.53 -12.23 2.23
N SER A 198 25.69 -12.80 1.36
CA SER A 198 25.82 -12.68 -0.09
C SER A 198 25.04 -11.47 -0.58
N GLY A 199 25.55 -10.76 -1.59
CA GLY A 199 24.81 -9.67 -2.22
C GLY A 199 23.52 -10.17 -2.86
N TYR A 200 22.41 -9.51 -2.53
CA TYR A 200 21.13 -9.74 -3.19
C TYR A 200 21.21 -9.35 -4.68
N LYS A 201 20.67 -10.17 -5.57
CA LYS A 201 20.72 -9.94 -7.04
C LYS A 201 19.34 -9.85 -7.69
N GLY A 202 18.27 -9.91 -6.89
CA GLY A 202 16.91 -10.10 -7.39
C GLY A 202 16.71 -11.49 -8.00
N ARG A 203 15.46 -11.93 -8.05
CA ARG A 203 15.06 -13.16 -8.75
C ARG A 203 14.79 -12.91 -10.23
N LYS A 204 14.43 -11.67 -10.59
CA LYS A 204 14.00 -11.29 -11.93
C LYS A 204 14.88 -10.17 -12.49
N ALA A 205 15.10 -10.20 -13.80
CA ALA A 205 15.92 -9.21 -14.48
C ALA A 205 15.30 -7.79 -14.37
N PRO A 206 16.09 -6.73 -14.15
CA PRO A 206 15.61 -5.36 -13.98
C PRO A 206 14.62 -4.88 -15.06
N GLY A 207 14.76 -5.34 -16.30
CA GLY A 207 13.88 -4.95 -17.43
C GLY A 207 12.46 -5.53 -17.39
N THR A 208 12.20 -6.54 -16.57
CA THR A 208 10.87 -7.19 -16.47
C THR A 208 9.94 -6.52 -15.46
N LEU A 209 10.44 -5.52 -14.72
CA LEU A 209 9.71 -4.88 -13.64
C LEU A 209 8.47 -4.13 -14.15
N ARG A 210 8.61 -3.42 -15.27
CA ARG A 210 7.52 -2.67 -15.91
C ARG A 210 6.39 -3.58 -16.39
N GLU A 211 6.72 -4.74 -16.94
CA GLU A 211 5.75 -5.76 -17.35
C GLU A 211 5.01 -6.36 -16.16
N GLN A 212 5.72 -6.56 -15.04
CA GLN A 212 5.13 -7.13 -13.82
C GLN A 212 4.15 -6.18 -13.14
N ILE A 213 4.47 -4.89 -13.09
CA ILE A 213 3.63 -3.90 -12.40
C ILE A 213 2.69 -3.15 -13.34
N GLY A 214 2.60 -3.54 -14.62
CA GLY A 214 1.71 -2.89 -15.58
C GLY A 214 0.24 -2.85 -15.14
N HIS A 215 -0.18 -3.75 -14.25
CA HIS A 215 -1.51 -3.77 -13.66
C HIS A 215 -1.68 -2.82 -12.46
N VAL A 216 -0.59 -2.42 -11.80
CA VAL A 216 -0.62 -1.62 -10.56
C VAL A 216 -1.30 -0.27 -10.73
N PRO A 217 -1.02 0.52 -11.78
CA PRO A 217 -1.75 1.77 -12.03
C PRO A 217 -3.26 1.57 -12.12
N ARG A 218 -3.70 0.48 -12.76
CA ARG A 218 -5.13 0.15 -12.92
C ARG A 218 -5.76 -0.25 -11.60
N GLU A 219 -5.09 -1.07 -10.79
CA GLU A 219 -5.57 -1.44 -9.45
C GLU A 219 -5.64 -0.24 -8.51
N ILE A 220 -4.66 0.68 -8.56
CA ILE A 220 -4.69 1.93 -7.79
C ILE A 220 -5.84 2.83 -8.25
N ALA A 221 -6.02 2.99 -9.57
CA ALA A 221 -7.12 3.76 -10.13
C ALA A 221 -8.48 3.20 -9.69
N LYS A 222 -8.59 1.87 -9.68
CA LYS A 222 -9.77 1.14 -9.23
C LYS A 222 -10.05 1.38 -7.75
N ASN A 223 -9.02 1.28 -6.92
CA ASN A 223 -9.15 1.50 -5.49
C ASN A 223 -9.53 2.95 -5.14
N LEU A 224 -8.94 3.93 -5.82
CA LEU A 224 -9.27 5.35 -5.67
C LEU A 224 -10.68 5.69 -6.18
N GLY A 225 -11.06 5.14 -7.33
CA GLY A 225 -12.40 5.30 -7.90
C GLY A 225 -13.47 4.75 -6.97
N ALA A 226 -13.19 3.62 -6.31
CA ALA A 226 -14.08 3.01 -5.34
C ALA A 226 -14.35 3.84 -4.11
N GLN A 227 -13.30 4.40 -3.55
CA GLN A 227 -13.44 5.26 -2.38
C GLN A 227 -14.22 6.54 -2.71
N LYS A 228 -14.01 7.11 -3.90
CA LYS A 228 -14.80 8.25 -4.37
C LYS A 228 -16.27 7.90 -4.61
N LEU A 229 -16.56 6.74 -5.21
CA LEU A 229 -17.94 6.27 -5.39
C LEU A 229 -18.63 6.12 -4.02
N ALA A 230 -17.96 5.50 -3.05
CA ALA A 230 -18.46 5.34 -1.71
C ALA A 230 -18.72 6.69 -1.01
N GLN A 231 -17.80 7.66 -1.14
CA GLN A 231 -17.98 9.02 -0.62
C GLN A 231 -19.14 9.77 -1.29
N SER A 232 -19.28 9.67 -2.62
CA SER A 232 -20.39 10.28 -3.36
C SER A 232 -21.73 9.67 -2.97
N ILE A 233 -21.81 8.34 -2.84
CA ILE A 233 -23.01 7.64 -2.37
C ILE A 233 -23.37 8.07 -0.95
N HIS A 234 -22.38 8.21 -0.06
CA HIS A 234 -22.61 8.69 1.29
C HIS A 234 -23.16 10.12 1.30
N LYS A 235 -22.57 11.01 0.50
CA LYS A 235 -23.05 12.39 0.35
C LYS A 235 -24.47 12.45 -0.24
N LEU A 236 -24.80 11.60 -1.22
CA LEU A 236 -26.16 11.49 -1.76
C LEU A 236 -27.17 11.00 -0.72
N THR A 237 -26.75 10.11 0.19
CA THR A 237 -27.57 9.63 1.32
C THR A 237 -27.79 10.74 2.37
N GLU A 238 -26.82 11.63 2.57
CA GLU A 238 -26.95 12.80 3.44
C GLU A 238 -27.85 13.89 2.84
N GLU A 239 -27.72 14.14 1.53
CA GLU A 239 -28.50 15.16 0.81
C GLU A 239 -29.96 14.72 0.57
N ASP A 240 -30.21 13.43 0.37
CA ASP A 240 -31.54 12.86 0.22
C ASP A 240 -31.80 11.76 1.27
N PRO A 241 -32.52 12.09 2.37
CA PRO A 241 -32.86 11.12 3.41
C PRO A 241 -33.72 9.94 2.92
N CYS A 242 -34.33 10.07 1.75
CA CYS A 242 -35.17 9.03 1.14
C CYS A 242 -34.38 8.10 0.21
N PHE A 243 -33.10 8.38 -0.04
CA PHE A 243 -32.16 7.49 -0.70
C PHE A 243 -31.31 6.79 0.35
N VAL A 244 -31.43 5.47 0.45
CA VAL A 244 -30.75 4.67 1.48
C VAL A 244 -29.92 3.59 0.80
N VAL A 245 -28.64 3.50 1.18
CA VAL A 245 -27.75 2.43 0.73
C VAL A 245 -27.43 1.52 1.89
N GLU A 246 -27.85 0.26 1.77
CA GLU A 246 -27.62 -0.79 2.75
C GLU A 246 -26.74 -1.88 2.14
N HIS A 247 -25.92 -2.50 2.98
CA HIS A 247 -25.07 -3.59 2.58
C HIS A 247 -25.46 -4.85 3.35
N ASN A 248 -25.97 -5.86 2.64
CA ASN A 248 -26.33 -7.13 3.24
C ASN A 248 -25.09 -8.03 3.33
N GLN A 249 -24.59 -8.21 4.55
CA GLN A 249 -23.36 -8.97 4.83
C GLN A 249 -23.52 -10.49 4.62
N GLU A 250 -24.73 -11.04 4.76
CA GLU A 250 -24.98 -12.49 4.60
C GLU A 250 -25.09 -12.88 3.13
N LEU A 251 -25.77 -12.05 2.32
CA LEU A 251 -25.99 -12.32 0.89
C LEU A 251 -24.92 -11.71 0.00
N ASN A 252 -24.04 -10.87 0.57
CA ASN A 252 -22.97 -10.24 -0.17
C ASN A 252 -23.53 -9.35 -1.30
N GLU A 253 -24.49 -8.49 -0.99
CA GLU A 253 -25.13 -7.56 -1.93
C GLU A 253 -25.24 -6.13 -1.38
N THR A 254 -25.02 -5.13 -2.23
CA THR A 254 -25.33 -3.72 -1.93
C THR A 254 -26.70 -3.38 -2.49
N VAL A 255 -27.62 -2.99 -1.61
CA VAL A 255 -29.01 -2.68 -1.95
C VAL A 255 -29.19 -1.17 -1.82
N MET A 256 -29.50 -0.53 -2.94
CA MET A 256 -29.89 0.88 -2.96
C MET A 256 -31.42 0.96 -2.97
N ARG A 257 -31.98 1.75 -2.04
CA ARG A 257 -33.42 1.96 -1.89
C ARG A 257 -33.73 3.43 -2.12
N GLY A 258 -34.84 3.67 -2.82
CA GLY A 258 -35.39 5.00 -3.02
C GLY A 258 -36.91 4.94 -3.13
N LEU A 259 -37.55 6.10 -3.11
CA LEU A 259 -39.02 6.27 -3.24
C LEU A 259 -39.68 5.61 -4.48
N GLY A 260 -38.91 5.26 -5.51
CA GLY A 260 -39.43 4.60 -6.70
C GLY A 260 -38.44 4.58 -7.87
N GLU A 261 -38.82 3.95 -8.98
CA GLU A 261 -37.95 3.76 -10.15
C GLU A 261 -37.43 5.09 -10.73
N LEU A 262 -38.31 6.09 -10.87
CA LEU A 262 -37.92 7.40 -11.39
C LEU A 262 -36.92 8.11 -10.48
N HIS A 263 -37.12 8.02 -9.16
CA HIS A 263 -36.20 8.58 -8.18
C HIS A 263 -34.83 7.89 -8.31
N MET A 264 -34.80 6.56 -8.35
CA MET A 264 -33.56 5.80 -8.53
C MET A 264 -32.83 6.17 -9.82
N ARG A 265 -33.55 6.38 -10.93
CA ARG A 265 -32.95 6.76 -12.21
C ARG A 265 -32.29 8.14 -12.16
N VAL A 266 -33.00 9.13 -11.62
CA VAL A 266 -32.50 10.50 -11.50
C VAL A 266 -31.31 10.58 -10.53
N THR A 267 -31.34 9.83 -9.44
CA THR A 267 -30.26 9.80 -8.45
C THR A 267 -29.00 9.13 -9.01
N LEU A 268 -29.14 8.13 -9.88
CA LEU A 268 -28.01 7.42 -10.52
C LEU A 268 -27.44 8.11 -11.77
N GLU A 269 -28.18 9.06 -12.35
CA GLU A 269 -27.74 9.84 -13.53
C GLU A 269 -27.00 11.15 -13.17
N ARG A 270 -26.97 11.53 -11.89
CA ARG A 270 -26.21 12.67 -11.37
C ARG A 270 -24.75 12.35 -11.12
#